data_AF-A0A928UIQ9-F1
#
_entry.id   AF-A0A928UIQ9-F1
#
_cell.length_a   1.000
_cell.length_b   1.000
_cell.length_c   1.000
_cell.angle_alpha   90.00
_cell.angle_beta   90.00
_cell.angle_gamma   90.00
#
_symmetry.space_group_name_H-M   'P 1'
#
loop_
_entity.id
_entity.type
_entity.pdbx_description
1 polymer ?
#
loop_
_entity_poly.entity_id
_entity_poly.type
_entity_poly.pdbx_seq_one_letter_code
_entity_poly.pdbx_strand_id
1 'polypeptide(L)'
;MNKVISKILLSIVFCLGTIHCSKISFNAIDQGSTDGSTPVVEPPVPPQPARPKLDLLIVMDNSSSMLDTHAIIESKLIGFTEQLEARNIDYRIAVTTTDARTDVAKEFAQTNGTNLTKTPRGFGGKILSFNKSNFISNDTVDGESLVLSSLDRSLEASCGTLDTGESDYWKDDVAEPEVCSTDWEEPTKVIKQFLKQKNTVNAGFLRSNVPLVALIITDEDIDDSTGKGINLNMAEELSSIRALRSNFKAYGIIAQEQDVSRCQANWSGETSQKVGEFITLSGGVHHSICDSDDYTSIFDEIAASL
;
A
#
# COMPACT_ATOMS: atom_id res chain seq x y z
N MET A 1 0.45 -56.55 27.22
CA MET A 1 0.55 -56.91 25.79
C MET A 1 0.71 -55.63 24.98
N ASN A 2 1.81 -55.60 24.22
CA ASN A 2 2.14 -54.82 23.02
C ASN A 2 2.19 -53.28 23.06
N LYS A 3 3.44 -52.82 23.14
CA LYS A 3 4.00 -51.55 22.64
C LYS A 3 3.68 -51.35 21.16
N VAL A 4 3.38 -50.12 20.75
CA VAL A 4 3.75 -49.61 19.41
C VAL A 4 4.31 -48.19 19.59
N ILE A 5 5.61 -48.09 19.38
CA ILE A 5 6.40 -46.87 19.25
C ILE A 5 6.32 -46.50 17.76
N SER A 6 5.68 -45.38 17.41
CA SER A 6 5.74 -44.84 16.05
C SER A 6 6.70 -43.65 16.02
N LYS A 7 7.81 -43.86 15.33
CA LYS A 7 8.86 -42.88 15.06
C LYS A 7 8.32 -41.89 14.02
N ILE A 8 8.20 -40.61 14.39
CA ILE A 8 8.07 -39.54 13.39
C ILE A 8 9.48 -39.03 13.10
N LEU A 9 9.91 -39.25 11.85
CA LEU A 9 11.16 -38.75 11.30
C LEU A 9 11.13 -37.23 11.30
N LEU A 10 12.14 -36.64 11.95
CA LEU A 10 12.51 -35.25 11.84
C LEU A 10 13.23 -35.05 10.49
N SER A 11 12.52 -34.63 9.46
CA SER A 11 13.12 -34.16 8.21
C SER A 11 13.61 -32.72 8.39
N ILE A 12 14.89 -32.58 8.76
CA ILE A 12 15.62 -31.32 8.69
C ILE A 12 15.89 -31.04 7.21
N VAL A 13 15.05 -30.22 6.59
CA VAL A 13 15.33 -29.63 5.28
C VAL A 13 16.30 -28.47 5.51
N PHE A 14 17.58 -28.70 5.21
CA PHE A 14 18.57 -27.64 5.07
C PHE A 14 18.19 -26.79 3.86
N CYS A 15 17.47 -25.69 4.07
CA CYS A 15 17.41 -24.62 3.08
C CYS A 15 18.81 -23.99 2.99
N LEU A 16 19.58 -24.42 1.99
CA LEU A 16 20.74 -23.69 1.49
C LEU A 16 20.22 -22.40 0.83
N GLY A 17 19.90 -21.41 1.66
CA GLY A 17 19.63 -20.06 1.21
C GLY A 17 20.90 -19.51 0.57
N THR A 18 20.88 -19.33 -0.75
CA THR A 18 21.85 -18.51 -1.45
C THR A 18 21.68 -17.08 -0.96
N ILE A 19 22.50 -16.68 0.00
CA ILE A 19 22.64 -15.29 0.40
C ILE A 19 23.07 -14.52 -0.85
N HIS A 20 22.14 -13.77 -1.46
CA HIS A 20 22.47 -12.75 -2.45
C HIS A 20 23.22 -11.63 -1.71
N CYS A 21 24.52 -11.83 -1.50
CA CYS A 21 25.40 -10.72 -1.20
C CYS A 21 25.41 -9.82 -2.43
N SER A 22 24.70 -8.70 -2.37
CA SER A 22 24.95 -7.57 -3.24
C SER A 22 26.47 -7.31 -3.21
N LYS A 23 27.08 -7.22 -4.41
CA LYS A 23 28.51 -6.95 -4.56
C LYS A 23 28.81 -5.59 -3.94
N ILE A 24 29.17 -5.56 -2.66
CA ILE A 24 29.84 -4.42 -2.07
C ILE A 24 31.27 -4.45 -2.62
N SER A 25 31.50 -3.67 -3.68
CA SER A 25 32.85 -3.45 -4.20
C SER A 25 33.57 -2.53 -3.23
N PHE A 26 34.32 -3.12 -2.29
CA PHE A 26 35.31 -2.37 -1.55
C PHE A 26 36.47 -2.09 -2.51
N ASN A 27 36.54 -0.85 -3.02
CA ASN A 27 37.78 -0.37 -3.60
C ASN A 27 38.81 -0.38 -2.48
N ALA A 28 39.75 -1.34 -2.53
CA ALA A 28 40.90 -1.34 -1.67
C ALA A 28 41.58 0.01 -1.80
N ILE A 29 41.66 0.75 -0.70
CA ILE A 29 42.48 1.96 -0.62
C ILE A 29 43.92 1.47 -0.72
N ASP A 30 44.48 1.54 -1.92
CA ASP A 30 45.87 1.21 -2.18
C ASP A 30 46.74 2.27 -1.51
N GLN A 31 47.20 1.97 -0.29
CA GLN A 31 48.12 2.82 0.44
C GLN A 31 49.53 2.61 -0.09
N GLY A 32 49.96 3.53 -0.95
CA GLY A 32 51.37 3.86 -1.09
C GLY A 32 52.05 3.29 -2.32
N SER A 33 51.77 3.90 -3.47
CA SER A 33 52.77 3.98 -4.54
C SER A 33 52.84 5.43 -5.03
N THR A 34 53.94 6.11 -4.71
CA THR A 34 54.27 7.44 -5.23
C THR A 34 54.90 7.33 -6.61
N ASP A 35 54.28 6.57 -7.51
CA ASP A 35 54.72 6.50 -8.89
C ASP A 35 54.17 7.71 -9.63
N GLY A 36 55.06 8.48 -10.25
CA GLY A 36 54.79 9.72 -10.99
C GLY A 36 54.00 9.50 -12.28
N SER A 37 52.93 8.72 -12.22
CA SER A 37 51.99 8.52 -13.31
C SER A 37 51.24 9.83 -13.55
N THR A 38 51.25 10.28 -14.80
CA THR A 38 50.41 11.37 -15.26
C THR A 38 48.97 11.05 -14.92
N PRO A 39 48.20 11.99 -14.33
CA PRO A 39 46.80 11.75 -13.99
C PRO A 39 46.09 11.30 -15.26
N VAL A 40 45.65 10.04 -15.26
CA VAL A 40 44.79 9.53 -16.32
C VAL A 40 43.51 10.33 -16.20
N VAL A 41 43.33 11.30 -17.10
CA VAL A 41 42.09 12.04 -17.21
C VAL A 41 41.05 11.03 -17.68
N GLU A 42 40.29 10.49 -16.74
CA GLU A 42 39.18 9.61 -17.06
C GLU A 42 38.24 10.38 -17.99
N PRO A 43 37.85 9.80 -19.14
CA PRO A 43 36.94 10.46 -20.05
C PRO A 43 35.64 10.82 -19.31
N PRO A 44 35.01 11.96 -19.63
CA PRO A 44 33.77 12.35 -18.98
C PRO A 44 32.74 11.24 -19.14
N VAL A 45 32.20 10.76 -18.02
CA VAL A 45 31.15 9.75 -18.01
C VAL A 45 29.97 10.29 -18.84
N PRO A 46 29.50 9.56 -19.87
CA PRO A 46 28.35 9.99 -20.64
C PRO A 46 27.16 10.29 -19.72
N PRO A 47 26.36 11.34 -20.01
CA PRO A 47 25.18 11.63 -19.22
C PRO A 47 24.26 10.40 -19.23
N GLN A 48 23.95 9.89 -18.04
CA GLN A 48 23.03 8.77 -17.90
C GLN A 48 21.63 9.19 -18.38
N PRO A 49 20.88 8.29 -19.05
CA PRO A 49 19.50 8.59 -19.44
C PRO A 49 18.68 8.96 -18.20
N ALA A 50 17.81 9.96 -18.34
CA ALA A 50 16.94 10.37 -17.25
C ALA A 50 16.00 9.23 -16.85
N ARG A 51 15.88 8.97 -15.54
CA ARG A 51 14.95 7.99 -14.99
C ARG A 51 13.50 8.44 -15.20
N PRO A 52 12.59 7.57 -15.68
CA PRO A 52 11.14 7.81 -15.58
C PRO A 52 10.77 8.09 -14.13
N LYS A 53 9.81 8.98 -13.89
CA LYS A 53 9.41 9.40 -12.53
C LYS A 53 7.98 8.96 -12.23
N LEU A 54 7.74 8.49 -11.01
CA LEU A 54 6.43 8.01 -10.56
C LEU A 54 6.10 8.50 -9.15
N ASP A 55 5.00 9.22 -8.95
CA ASP A 55 4.41 9.42 -7.62
C ASP A 55 3.28 8.39 -7.46
N LEU A 56 3.44 7.43 -6.54
CA LEU A 56 2.46 6.38 -6.26
C LEU A 56 1.80 6.62 -4.90
N LEU A 57 0.48 6.75 -4.89
CA LEU A 57 -0.34 6.74 -3.69
C LEU A 57 -1.03 5.38 -3.57
N ILE A 58 -0.71 4.63 -2.52
CA ILE A 58 -1.45 3.43 -2.15
C ILE A 58 -2.62 3.87 -1.27
N VAL A 59 -3.84 3.58 -1.68
CA VAL A 59 -5.08 3.85 -0.95
C VAL A 59 -5.61 2.52 -0.49
N MET A 60 -5.38 2.20 0.78
CA MET A 60 -5.65 0.87 1.31
C MET A 60 -6.90 0.86 2.17
N ASP A 61 -7.78 -0.07 1.89
CA ASP A 61 -8.91 -0.38 2.74
C ASP A 61 -8.44 -0.96 4.04
N ASN A 62 -8.99 -0.40 5.10
CA ASN A 62 -8.49 -0.49 6.43
C ASN A 62 -9.55 -1.11 7.36
N SER A 63 -10.60 -1.66 6.76
CA SER A 63 -11.68 -2.49 7.33
C SER A 63 -11.19 -3.77 7.96
N SER A 64 -12.00 -4.30 8.89
CA SER A 64 -11.73 -5.59 9.53
C SER A 64 -11.96 -6.78 8.60
N SER A 65 -12.81 -6.63 7.57
CA SER A 65 -13.03 -7.63 6.52
C SER A 65 -11.77 -7.83 5.66
N MET A 66 -10.90 -6.83 5.59
CA MET A 66 -9.62 -6.91 4.90
C MET A 66 -8.51 -7.60 5.67
N LEU A 67 -8.71 -8.01 6.94
CA LEU A 67 -7.62 -8.50 7.78
C LEU A 67 -6.87 -9.71 7.19
N ASP A 68 -7.61 -10.75 6.79
CA ASP A 68 -7.01 -11.94 6.15
C ASP A 68 -6.41 -11.59 4.79
N THR A 69 -7.07 -10.65 4.10
CA THR A 69 -6.69 -10.20 2.77
C THR A 69 -5.41 -9.36 2.79
N HIS A 70 -5.16 -8.58 3.83
CA HIS A 70 -3.93 -7.82 4.01
C HIS A 70 -2.72 -8.72 4.11
N ALA A 71 -2.81 -9.85 4.82
CA ALA A 71 -1.71 -10.82 4.87
C ALA A 71 -1.38 -11.39 3.48
N ILE A 72 -2.40 -11.63 2.66
CA ILE A 72 -2.24 -12.09 1.28
C ILE A 72 -1.58 -10.99 0.44
N ILE A 73 -2.11 -9.76 0.52
CA ILE A 73 -1.59 -8.60 -0.23
C ILE A 73 -0.14 -8.31 0.17
N GLU A 74 0.18 -8.31 1.47
CA GLU A 74 1.53 -8.11 1.99
C GLU A 74 2.50 -9.11 1.35
N SER A 75 2.15 -10.40 1.34
CA SER A 75 3.00 -11.43 0.73
C SER A 75 3.24 -11.27 -0.77
N LYS A 76 2.32 -10.58 -1.46
CA LYS A 76 2.38 -10.35 -2.92
C LYS A 76 3.00 -9.01 -3.29
N LEU A 77 2.96 -8.04 -2.39
CA LEU A 77 3.64 -6.74 -2.55
C LEU A 77 5.14 -6.84 -2.24
N ILE A 78 5.61 -7.99 -1.76
CA ILE A 78 7.04 -8.31 -1.68
C ILE A 78 7.67 -8.18 -3.09
N GLY A 79 8.80 -7.50 -3.18
CA GLY A 79 9.50 -7.22 -4.43
C GLY A 79 8.91 -6.08 -5.25
N PHE A 80 7.86 -5.39 -4.78
CA PHE A 80 7.28 -4.25 -5.49
C PHE A 80 8.31 -3.14 -5.76
N THR A 81 9.07 -2.74 -4.74
CA THR A 81 10.11 -1.72 -4.90
C THR A 81 11.27 -2.23 -5.76
N GLU A 82 11.64 -3.51 -5.62
CA GLU A 82 12.67 -4.15 -6.46
C GLU A 82 12.30 -4.10 -7.94
N GLN A 83 11.01 -4.27 -8.26
CA GLN A 83 10.50 -4.17 -9.62
C GLN A 83 10.61 -2.75 -10.20
N LEU A 84 10.35 -1.71 -9.40
CA LEU A 84 10.54 -0.33 -9.82
C LEU A 84 12.03 0.00 -10.01
N GLU A 85 12.88 -0.50 -9.12
CA GLU A 85 14.33 -0.34 -9.18
C GLU A 85 14.94 -1.04 -10.40
N ALA A 86 14.52 -2.28 -10.69
CA ALA A 86 14.95 -3.05 -11.86
C ALA A 86 14.60 -2.35 -13.19
N ARG A 87 13.54 -1.54 -13.20
CA ARG A 87 13.11 -0.70 -14.33
C ARG A 87 13.74 0.70 -14.32
N ASN A 88 14.64 0.99 -13.38
CA ASN A 88 15.34 2.27 -13.23
C ASN A 88 14.36 3.46 -13.06
N ILE A 89 13.26 3.26 -12.33
CA ILE A 89 12.23 4.27 -12.06
C ILE A 89 12.59 5.08 -10.80
N ASP A 90 12.48 6.41 -10.89
CA ASP A 90 12.58 7.35 -9.76
C ASP A 90 11.20 7.55 -9.11
N TYR A 91 10.95 6.82 -8.02
CA TYR A 91 9.63 6.74 -7.42
C TYR A 91 9.51 7.47 -6.07
N ARG A 92 8.26 7.84 -5.74
CA ARG A 92 7.83 8.21 -4.40
C ARG A 92 6.55 7.45 -4.07
N ILE A 93 6.54 6.70 -2.98
CA ILE A 93 5.40 5.91 -2.53
C ILE A 93 4.87 6.50 -1.24
N ALA A 94 3.59 6.84 -1.23
CA ALA A 94 2.83 7.24 -0.06
C ALA A 94 1.71 6.22 0.17
N VAL A 95 1.31 6.05 1.44
CA VAL A 95 0.20 5.17 1.81
C VAL A 95 -0.83 5.99 2.58
N THR A 96 -2.10 5.78 2.30
CA THR A 96 -3.23 6.34 3.04
C THR A 96 -4.34 5.29 3.11
N THR A 97 -5.42 5.56 3.84
CA THR A 97 -6.53 4.62 3.99
C THR A 97 -7.77 5.06 3.21
N THR A 98 -8.72 4.17 2.95
CA THR A 98 -10.04 4.48 2.34
C THR A 98 -10.95 5.31 3.25
N ASP A 99 -10.68 5.33 4.55
CA ASP A 99 -11.45 6.11 5.53
C ASP A 99 -11.33 7.63 5.31
N ALA A 100 -12.40 8.20 4.77
CA ALA A 100 -12.47 9.61 4.36
C ALA A 100 -12.81 10.58 5.51
N ARG A 101 -12.98 10.08 6.73
CA ARG A 101 -13.31 10.90 7.90
C ARG A 101 -12.17 11.85 8.22
N THR A 102 -12.55 13.08 8.59
CA THR A 102 -11.60 14.16 8.94
C THR A 102 -11.68 14.55 10.41
N ASP A 103 -12.69 14.06 11.12
CA ASP A 103 -13.09 14.44 12.47
C ASP A 103 -12.38 13.65 13.58
N VAL A 104 -11.57 12.64 13.22
CA VAL A 104 -10.94 11.73 14.21
C VAL A 104 -9.42 11.56 14.07
N ALA A 105 -8.74 12.38 13.27
CA ALA A 105 -7.27 12.41 13.24
C ALA A 105 -6.70 13.05 14.52
N LYS A 106 -6.95 12.45 15.70
CA LYS A 106 -6.15 12.69 16.89
C LYS A 106 -4.73 12.31 16.52
N GLU A 107 -3.90 13.34 16.49
CA GLU A 107 -2.53 13.34 16.01
C GLU A 107 -1.74 12.16 16.58
N PHE A 108 -1.07 11.41 15.71
CA PHE A 108 -0.14 10.35 16.07
C PHE A 108 0.99 10.96 16.91
N ALA A 109 0.87 10.95 18.23
CA ALA A 109 2.02 11.13 19.10
C ALA A 109 2.86 9.85 18.98
N GLN A 110 3.90 9.93 18.17
CA GLN A 110 4.96 8.94 18.05
C GLN A 110 5.42 8.53 19.46
N THR A 111 4.88 7.43 20.01
CA THR A 111 5.39 6.88 21.26
C THR A 111 6.70 6.19 20.93
N ASN A 112 7.79 6.90 21.20
CA ASN A 112 9.18 6.47 21.17
C ASN A 112 9.38 4.94 21.12
N GLY A 113 9.54 4.39 19.92
CA GLY A 113 10.40 3.23 19.69
C GLY A 113 9.83 1.82 19.89
N THR A 114 8.56 1.61 20.26
CA THR A 114 8.00 0.25 20.28
C THR A 114 6.55 0.22 19.82
N ASN A 115 6.33 -0.46 18.69
CA ASN A 115 5.07 -0.87 18.09
C ASN A 115 4.04 0.24 17.87
N LEU A 116 3.74 0.49 16.58
CA LEU A 116 2.47 1.06 16.12
C LEU A 116 1.37 0.44 17.02
N THR A 117 0.58 1.24 17.74
CA THR A 117 -0.39 0.66 18.70
C THR A 117 -1.80 1.14 18.53
N LYS A 118 -2.09 2.06 17.61
CA LYS A 118 -3.46 2.40 17.21
C LYS A 118 -3.48 2.86 15.76
N THR A 119 -4.31 2.23 14.94
CA THR A 119 -4.73 2.74 13.65
C THR A 119 -5.72 3.89 13.90
N PRO A 120 -5.43 5.13 13.48
CA PRO A 120 -6.36 6.24 13.59
C PRO A 120 -7.60 5.97 12.74
N ARG A 121 -8.77 6.28 13.30
CA ARG A 121 -10.00 6.45 12.52
C ARG A 121 -9.83 7.67 11.61
N GLY A 122 -9.99 7.50 10.31
CA GLY A 122 -10.01 8.59 9.33
C GLY A 122 -8.68 9.31 9.14
N PHE A 123 -8.00 9.03 8.03
CA PHE A 123 -6.87 9.86 7.62
C PHE A 123 -7.31 11.06 6.79
N GLY A 124 -8.52 11.02 6.22
CA GLY A 124 -9.04 12.13 5.43
C GLY A 124 -8.07 12.54 4.32
N GLY A 125 -7.41 11.57 3.68
CA GLY A 125 -6.37 11.79 2.66
C GLY A 125 -4.98 12.15 3.19
N LYS A 126 -4.73 12.14 4.50
CA LYS A 126 -3.38 12.32 5.06
C LYS A 126 -2.53 11.06 4.82
N ILE A 127 -1.26 11.26 4.48
CA ILE A 127 -0.31 10.14 4.29
C ILE A 127 0.12 9.56 5.65
N LEU A 128 0.27 8.24 5.71
CA LEU A 128 0.93 7.52 6.79
C LEU A 128 2.41 7.90 6.86
N SER A 129 2.89 8.32 8.04
CA SER A 129 4.29 8.73 8.21
C SER A 129 5.19 7.54 8.54
N PHE A 130 6.32 7.43 7.85
CA PHE A 130 7.34 6.38 8.00
C PHE A 130 8.59 6.96 8.65
N ASN A 131 8.90 6.62 9.91
CA ASN A 131 10.20 6.91 10.54
C ASN A 131 10.81 8.30 10.21
N LYS A 132 9.99 9.38 10.30
CA LYS A 132 10.30 10.80 10.02
C LYS A 132 10.20 11.27 8.55
N SER A 133 9.93 10.37 7.60
CA SER A 133 9.53 10.71 6.24
C SER A 133 8.04 10.49 6.06
N ASN A 134 7.40 11.22 5.15
CA ASN A 134 6.00 10.99 4.77
C ASN A 134 5.88 10.10 3.53
N PHE A 135 6.98 9.62 2.97
CA PHE A 135 6.97 8.75 1.79
C PHE A 135 8.27 7.96 1.66
N ILE A 136 8.20 6.89 0.88
CA ILE A 136 9.30 6.00 0.53
C ILE A 136 9.81 6.41 -0.86
N SER A 137 11.11 6.37 -1.08
CA SER A 137 11.77 6.72 -2.35
C SER A 137 12.94 5.78 -2.62
N ASN A 138 13.62 5.92 -3.76
CA ASN A 138 14.83 5.14 -4.07
C ASN A 138 15.96 5.30 -3.03
N ASP A 139 15.97 6.38 -2.26
CA ASP A 139 16.98 6.64 -1.22
C ASP A 139 16.56 6.10 0.16
N THR A 140 15.35 5.54 0.28
CA THR A 140 14.82 5.03 1.54
C THR A 140 15.39 3.65 1.82
N VAL A 141 16.25 3.57 2.83
CA VAL A 141 16.71 2.28 3.39
C VAL A 141 15.50 1.51 3.91
N ASP A 142 15.44 0.21 3.60
CA ASP A 142 14.35 -0.70 3.98
C ASP A 142 12.96 -0.25 3.48
N GLY A 143 12.90 0.39 2.31
CA GLY A 143 11.65 0.89 1.73
C GLY A 143 10.56 -0.18 1.62
N GLU A 144 10.92 -1.40 1.26
CA GLU A 144 9.99 -2.53 1.21
C GLU A 144 9.38 -2.84 2.58
N SER A 145 10.21 -3.06 3.60
CA SER A 145 9.76 -3.31 4.97
C SER A 145 8.85 -2.20 5.49
N LEU A 146 9.09 -0.94 5.08
CA LEU A 146 8.22 0.18 5.43
C LEU A 146 6.86 0.10 4.74
N VAL A 147 6.79 -0.27 3.45
CA VAL A 147 5.52 -0.56 2.77
C VAL A 147 4.80 -1.68 3.51
N LEU A 148 5.45 -2.82 3.72
CA LEU A 148 4.84 -3.98 4.37
C LEU A 148 4.33 -3.65 5.78
N SER A 149 5.11 -2.90 6.57
CA SER A 149 4.68 -2.46 7.91
C SER A 149 3.46 -1.53 7.92
N SER A 150 3.18 -0.83 6.80
CA SER A 150 1.95 -0.04 6.67
C SER A 150 0.73 -0.86 6.26
N LEU A 151 0.97 -2.06 5.71
CA LEU A 151 -0.04 -3.08 5.41
C LEU A 151 -0.28 -4.03 6.58
N ASP A 152 0.67 -4.14 7.52
CA ASP A 152 0.52 -4.98 8.71
C ASP A 152 -0.57 -4.40 9.63
N ARG A 153 -1.71 -5.09 9.65
CA ARG A 153 -2.85 -4.79 10.50
C ARG A 153 -3.06 -5.83 11.59
N SER A 154 -2.00 -6.52 12.01
CA SER A 154 -2.03 -7.45 13.16
C SER A 154 -2.62 -6.84 14.43
N LEU A 155 -2.56 -5.51 14.58
CA LEU A 155 -3.19 -4.76 15.69
C LEU A 155 -4.72 -4.69 15.58
N GLU A 156 -5.26 -4.76 14.37
CA GLU A 156 -6.71 -4.74 14.12
C GLU A 156 -7.35 -6.11 14.30
N ALA A 157 -6.57 -7.18 14.42
CA ALA A 157 -7.07 -8.43 14.95
C ALA A 157 -7.75 -8.27 16.34
N SER A 158 -7.43 -7.19 17.07
CA SER A 158 -8.11 -6.84 18.32
C SER A 158 -9.56 -6.34 18.15
N CYS A 159 -9.99 -6.02 16.92
CA CYS A 159 -11.36 -5.62 16.61
C CYS A 159 -12.36 -6.78 16.62
N GLY A 160 -11.92 -8.00 16.27
CA GLY A 160 -12.81 -9.16 16.09
C GLY A 160 -13.24 -9.87 17.38
N THR A 161 -12.66 -9.54 18.55
CA THR A 161 -12.94 -10.28 19.80
C THR A 161 -14.09 -9.72 20.63
N LEU A 162 -14.76 -8.66 20.18
CA LEU A 162 -15.88 -8.04 20.89
C LEU A 162 -17.27 -8.47 20.42
N ASP A 163 -17.34 -9.38 19.46
CA ASP A 163 -18.59 -10.04 19.12
C ASP A 163 -18.95 -11.07 20.22
N THR A 164 -19.42 -10.58 21.37
CA THR A 164 -19.83 -11.43 22.50
C THR A 164 -21.25 -12.00 22.33
N GLY A 165 -21.81 -12.00 21.12
CA GLY A 165 -23.03 -12.77 20.82
C GLY A 165 -24.32 -12.23 21.46
N GLU A 166 -24.39 -10.94 21.81
CA GLU A 166 -25.64 -10.27 22.19
C GLU A 166 -26.07 -9.31 21.06
N SER A 167 -27.03 -9.75 20.25
CA SER A 167 -27.54 -9.06 19.05
C SER A 167 -28.33 -7.77 19.30
N ASP A 168 -28.18 -7.15 20.47
CA ASP A 168 -28.95 -5.97 20.90
C ASP A 168 -28.07 -4.72 21.08
N TYR A 169 -26.81 -4.80 20.62
CA TYR A 169 -25.74 -3.82 20.89
C TYR A 169 -25.65 -2.66 19.90
N TRP A 170 -26.73 -2.35 19.17
CA TRP A 170 -26.87 -1.06 18.48
C TRP A 170 -27.45 0.04 19.39
N LYS A 171 -27.50 -0.18 20.71
CA LYS A 171 -27.95 0.83 21.68
C LYS A 171 -26.85 1.85 21.96
N ASP A 172 -26.81 2.89 21.14
CA ASP A 172 -26.46 4.31 21.30
C ASP A 172 -25.47 4.83 22.39
N ASP A 173 -25.00 4.07 23.39
CA ASP A 173 -24.29 4.63 24.56
C ASP A 173 -23.03 3.90 25.00
N VAL A 174 -22.66 2.78 24.37
CA VAL A 174 -21.41 2.09 24.68
C VAL A 174 -20.38 2.51 23.67
N ALA A 175 -19.48 3.40 24.12
CA ALA A 175 -18.33 3.88 23.38
C ALA A 175 -17.67 2.68 22.69
N GLU A 176 -17.90 2.56 21.38
CA GLU A 176 -17.25 1.54 20.59
C GLU A 176 -15.75 1.60 20.87
N PRO A 177 -15.07 0.45 20.94
CA PRO A 177 -13.62 0.44 20.97
C PRO A 177 -13.13 1.35 19.86
N GLU A 178 -12.40 2.39 20.25
CA GLU A 178 -12.03 3.55 19.42
C GLU A 178 -11.19 3.18 18.17
N VAL A 179 -11.00 1.89 17.86
CA VAL A 179 -9.87 1.35 17.09
C VAL A 179 -10.27 0.64 15.79
N CYS A 180 -11.54 0.34 15.53
CA CYS A 180 -11.93 -0.34 14.29
C CYS A 180 -12.31 0.68 13.22
N SER A 181 -11.84 0.47 11.98
CA SER A 181 -12.35 1.27 10.86
C SER A 181 -13.85 1.05 10.75
N THR A 182 -14.50 2.05 10.19
CA THR A 182 -15.95 2.07 10.01
C THR A 182 -16.28 1.96 8.55
N ASP A 183 -17.53 1.60 8.27
CA ASP A 183 -18.31 1.60 7.02
C ASP A 183 -18.27 2.91 6.18
N TRP A 184 -17.14 3.62 6.15
CA TRP A 184 -16.93 4.91 5.48
C TRP A 184 -15.69 4.84 4.56
N GLU A 185 -15.60 3.77 3.78
CA GLU A 185 -14.58 3.60 2.76
C GLU A 185 -14.93 4.37 1.48
N GLU A 186 -14.37 5.57 1.31
CA GLU A 186 -14.56 6.38 0.11
C GLU A 186 -13.21 6.67 -0.58
N PRO A 187 -12.61 5.69 -1.29
CA PRO A 187 -11.26 5.84 -1.87
C PRO A 187 -11.11 7.08 -2.76
N THR A 188 -12.13 7.41 -3.56
CA THR A 188 -12.10 8.59 -4.46
C THR A 188 -12.09 9.90 -3.66
N LYS A 189 -12.84 9.97 -2.56
CA LYS A 189 -12.88 11.13 -1.66
C LYS A 189 -11.55 11.32 -0.93
N VAL A 190 -10.95 10.23 -0.46
CA VAL A 190 -9.60 10.24 0.13
C VAL A 190 -8.58 10.79 -0.87
N ILE A 191 -8.58 10.31 -2.11
CA ILE A 191 -7.67 10.82 -3.15
C ILE A 191 -7.86 12.33 -3.37
N LYS A 192 -9.11 12.81 -3.44
CA LYS A 192 -9.41 14.24 -3.55
C LYS A 192 -8.88 15.02 -2.35
N GLN A 193 -9.11 14.54 -1.13
CA GLN A 193 -8.65 15.20 0.09
C GLN A 193 -7.11 15.22 0.16
N PHE A 194 -6.47 14.11 -0.17
CA PHE A 194 -5.01 13.99 -0.29
C PHE A 194 -4.44 15.06 -1.22
N LEU A 195 -5.03 15.24 -2.40
CA LEU A 195 -4.61 16.25 -3.38
C LEU A 195 -4.85 17.68 -2.90
N LYS A 196 -5.93 17.94 -2.15
CA LYS A 196 -6.18 19.24 -1.51
C LYS A 196 -5.13 19.55 -0.43
N GLN A 197 -4.59 18.53 0.22
CA GLN A 197 -3.58 18.64 1.28
C GLN A 197 -2.13 18.63 0.78
N LYS A 198 -1.88 18.62 -0.54
CA LYS A 198 -0.54 18.54 -1.14
C LYS A 198 0.45 19.65 -0.73
N ASN A 199 -0.06 20.78 -0.23
CA ASN A 199 0.74 21.92 0.22
C ASN A 199 0.75 22.07 1.75
N THR A 200 0.14 21.12 2.48
CA THR A 200 0.03 21.16 3.94
C THR A 200 0.61 19.88 4.54
N VAL A 201 -0.23 18.99 5.07
CA VAL A 201 0.21 17.76 5.75
C VAL A 201 0.86 16.75 4.79
N ASN A 202 0.56 16.84 3.48
CA ASN A 202 1.14 16.00 2.43
C ASN A 202 2.24 16.72 1.64
N ALA A 203 2.76 17.83 2.18
CA ALA A 203 3.79 18.62 1.52
C ALA A 203 5.06 17.78 1.23
N GLY A 204 5.64 18.02 0.06
CA GLY A 204 6.89 17.39 -0.36
C GLY A 204 6.74 16.05 -1.06
N PHE A 205 5.56 15.40 -1.02
CA PHE A 205 5.34 14.14 -1.75
C PHE A 205 5.23 14.38 -3.26
N LEU A 206 4.22 15.15 -3.71
CA LEU A 206 3.94 15.35 -5.13
C LEU A 206 5.03 16.18 -5.82
N ARG A 207 5.59 15.63 -6.90
CA ARG A 207 6.53 16.32 -7.77
C ARG A 207 5.80 17.06 -8.89
N SER A 208 6.41 18.14 -9.38
CA SER A 208 5.89 18.85 -10.55
C SER A 208 6.06 18.00 -11.80
N ASN A 209 5.05 17.95 -12.66
CA ASN A 209 5.03 17.23 -13.94
C ASN A 209 5.31 15.72 -13.88
N VAL A 210 5.19 15.10 -12.71
CA VAL A 210 5.30 13.64 -12.54
C VAL A 210 3.90 13.04 -12.56
N PRO A 211 3.63 11.89 -13.22
CA PRO A 211 2.34 11.22 -13.08
C PRO A 211 2.06 10.87 -11.62
N LEU A 212 0.83 11.12 -11.18
CA LEU A 212 0.31 10.54 -9.94
C LEU A 212 -0.48 9.28 -10.30
N VAL A 213 -0.06 8.17 -9.74
CA VAL A 213 -0.79 6.90 -9.80
C VAL A 213 -1.40 6.64 -8.44
N ALA A 214 -2.69 6.28 -8.39
CA ALA A 214 -3.32 5.71 -7.21
C ALA A 214 -3.45 4.20 -7.38
N LEU A 215 -2.92 3.41 -6.45
CA LEU A 215 -3.20 1.98 -6.34
C LEU A 215 -4.24 1.80 -5.22
N ILE A 216 -5.47 1.48 -5.60
CA ILE A 216 -6.59 1.31 -4.68
C ILE A 216 -6.68 -0.17 -4.33
N ILE A 217 -6.69 -0.49 -3.04
CA ILE A 217 -6.75 -1.86 -2.54
C ILE A 217 -7.96 -1.92 -1.61
N THR A 218 -9.06 -2.55 -2.01
CA THR A 218 -10.32 -2.50 -1.25
C THR A 218 -11.22 -3.69 -1.55
N ASP A 219 -11.92 -4.15 -0.53
CA ASP A 219 -12.99 -5.12 -0.64
C ASP A 219 -14.38 -4.49 -0.68
N GLU A 220 -14.47 -3.17 -0.48
CA GLU A 220 -15.73 -2.43 -0.44
C GLU A 220 -16.01 -1.68 -1.74
N ASP A 221 -17.28 -1.32 -1.96
CA ASP A 221 -17.65 -0.32 -2.96
C ASP A 221 -17.68 1.09 -2.37
N ILE A 222 -18.00 2.08 -3.20
CA ILE A 222 -18.18 3.46 -2.73
C ILE A 222 -19.57 3.61 -2.11
N ASP A 223 -19.67 3.43 -0.79
CA ASP A 223 -20.92 3.63 -0.05
C ASP A 223 -20.92 4.92 0.78
N ASP A 224 -22.12 5.48 1.01
CA ASP A 224 -22.32 6.32 2.19
C ASP A 224 -22.63 5.36 3.33
N SER A 225 -22.26 5.69 4.55
CA SER A 225 -22.41 4.78 5.69
C SER A 225 -23.87 4.37 6.04
N THR A 226 -24.83 4.60 5.15
CA THR A 226 -26.22 4.20 5.29
C THR A 226 -26.55 2.90 4.54
N GLY A 227 -25.57 2.21 3.94
CA GLY A 227 -25.84 1.00 3.16
C GLY A 227 -26.53 1.31 1.84
N LYS A 228 -26.43 2.56 1.37
CA LYS A 228 -27.14 3.06 0.20
C LYS A 228 -26.12 3.54 -0.79
N GLY A 229 -25.75 2.62 -1.69
CA GLY A 229 -24.90 2.90 -2.83
C GLY A 229 -25.17 4.30 -3.38
N ILE A 230 -24.20 5.19 -3.15
CA ILE A 230 -24.36 6.58 -3.53
C ILE A 230 -24.42 6.57 -5.06
N ASN A 231 -25.40 7.26 -5.63
CA ASN A 231 -25.44 7.47 -7.09
C ASN A 231 -24.37 8.51 -7.49
N LEU A 232 -23.10 8.14 -7.32
CA LEU A 232 -21.97 8.95 -7.71
C LEU A 232 -21.68 8.75 -9.20
N ASN A 233 -21.52 9.88 -9.87
CA ASN A 233 -21.05 9.91 -11.24
C ASN A 233 -19.52 9.79 -11.24
N MET A 234 -19.00 8.60 -11.52
CA MET A 234 -17.55 8.33 -11.50
C MET A 234 -16.77 9.20 -12.49
N ALA A 235 -17.39 9.66 -13.57
CA ALA A 235 -16.76 10.58 -14.52
C ALA A 235 -16.61 12.00 -13.93
N GLU A 236 -17.60 12.48 -13.17
CA GLU A 236 -17.51 13.75 -12.45
C GLU A 236 -16.45 13.67 -11.34
N GLU A 237 -16.42 12.57 -10.62
CA GLU A 237 -15.40 12.27 -9.60
C GLU A 237 -13.99 12.32 -10.19
N LEU A 238 -13.75 11.59 -11.27
CA LEU A 238 -12.48 11.62 -12.00
C LEU A 238 -12.13 13.02 -12.53
N SER A 239 -13.11 13.74 -13.08
CA SER A 239 -12.92 15.12 -13.55
C SER A 239 -12.46 16.03 -12.41
N SER A 240 -13.04 15.91 -11.22
CA SER A 240 -12.66 16.69 -10.05
C SER A 240 -11.24 16.38 -9.56
N ILE A 241 -10.79 15.13 -9.65
CA ILE A 241 -9.42 14.72 -9.34
C ILE A 241 -8.46 15.26 -10.40
N ARG A 242 -8.79 15.14 -11.69
CA ARG A 242 -7.96 15.65 -12.79
C ARG A 242 -7.84 17.17 -12.78
N ALA A 243 -8.83 17.89 -12.25
CA ALA A 243 -8.71 19.34 -12.00
C ALA A 243 -7.63 19.68 -10.96
N LEU A 244 -7.36 18.78 -10.00
CA LEU A 244 -6.30 18.94 -9.00
C LEU A 244 -4.94 18.39 -9.48
N ARG A 245 -4.95 17.37 -10.34
CA ARG A 245 -3.79 16.70 -10.93
C ARG A 245 -4.12 16.13 -12.31
N SER A 246 -3.77 16.86 -13.37
CA SER A 246 -4.12 16.49 -14.76
C SER A 246 -3.52 15.16 -15.22
N ASN A 247 -2.31 14.81 -14.76
CA ASN A 247 -1.66 13.53 -15.04
C ASN A 247 -1.94 12.54 -13.90
N PHE A 248 -3.19 12.06 -13.83
CA PHE A 248 -3.67 11.12 -12.83
C PHE A 248 -4.23 9.85 -13.48
N LYS A 249 -3.86 8.70 -12.91
CA LYS A 249 -4.43 7.38 -13.20
C LYS A 249 -4.66 6.60 -11.90
N ALA A 250 -5.66 5.74 -11.89
CA ALA A 250 -5.94 4.81 -10.81
C ALA A 250 -5.81 3.37 -11.33
N TYR A 251 -5.32 2.49 -10.46
CA TYR A 251 -5.25 1.05 -10.63
C TYR A 251 -5.87 0.39 -9.40
N GLY A 252 -6.27 -0.87 -9.50
CA GLY A 252 -6.96 -1.54 -8.40
C GLY A 252 -6.52 -2.98 -8.14
N ILE A 253 -6.50 -3.35 -6.87
CA ILE A 253 -6.64 -4.72 -6.41
C ILE A 253 -7.94 -4.74 -5.62
N ILE A 254 -9.03 -5.15 -6.26
CA ILE A 254 -10.38 -4.94 -5.72
C ILE A 254 -11.17 -6.24 -5.67
N ALA A 255 -12.18 -6.29 -4.78
CA ALA A 255 -13.16 -7.36 -4.80
C ALA A 255 -14.03 -7.29 -6.06
N GLN A 256 -14.13 -8.42 -6.75
CA GLN A 256 -14.95 -8.56 -7.96
C GLN A 256 -16.07 -9.59 -7.76
N GLU A 257 -17.08 -9.56 -8.62
CA GLU A 257 -18.26 -10.45 -8.51
C GLU A 257 -17.86 -11.94 -8.49
N GLN A 258 -16.82 -12.33 -9.24
CA GLN A 258 -16.32 -13.71 -9.24
C GLN A 258 -15.63 -14.14 -7.93
N ASP A 259 -15.24 -13.19 -7.07
CA ASP A 259 -14.42 -13.43 -5.89
C ASP A 259 -15.20 -14.03 -4.73
N VAL A 260 -16.50 -13.72 -4.67
CA VAL A 260 -17.47 -14.24 -3.68
C VAL A 260 -17.42 -15.77 -3.57
N SER A 261 -17.07 -16.45 -4.66
CA SER A 261 -16.97 -17.91 -4.71
C SER A 261 -15.56 -18.49 -4.60
N ARG A 262 -14.49 -17.68 -4.78
CA ARG A 262 -13.12 -18.16 -4.98
C ARG A 262 -12.28 -18.21 -3.72
N CYS A 263 -12.19 -17.11 -2.97
CA CYS A 263 -11.22 -17.04 -1.87
C CYS A 263 -11.82 -16.66 -0.51
N GLN A 264 -13.13 -16.45 -0.41
CA GLN A 264 -13.77 -16.15 0.86
C GLN A 264 -15.13 -16.81 0.98
N ALA A 265 -15.16 -17.99 1.63
CA ALA A 265 -16.39 -18.74 1.88
C ALA A 265 -17.41 -18.01 2.79
N ASN A 266 -17.01 -16.89 3.41
CA ASN A 266 -17.82 -16.10 4.35
C ASN A 266 -17.87 -14.60 4.00
N TRP A 267 -17.62 -14.24 2.74
CA TRP A 267 -17.66 -12.85 2.29
C TRP A 267 -19.07 -12.26 2.45
N SER A 268 -19.20 -11.20 3.22
CA SER A 268 -20.43 -10.38 3.32
C SER A 268 -20.28 -8.99 2.70
N GLY A 269 -19.07 -8.59 2.31
CA GLY A 269 -18.80 -7.30 1.70
C GLY A 269 -19.43 -7.14 0.31
N GLU A 270 -19.55 -5.91 -0.14
CA GLU A 270 -20.08 -5.60 -1.46
C GLU A 270 -19.00 -5.82 -2.54
N THR A 271 -19.39 -5.95 -3.81
CA THR A 271 -18.42 -5.94 -4.90
C THR A 271 -18.00 -4.49 -5.16
N SER A 272 -16.70 -4.21 -5.37
CA SER A 272 -16.17 -2.86 -5.60
C SER A 272 -16.49 -2.28 -7.00
N GLN A 273 -17.75 -2.37 -7.45
CA GLN A 273 -18.14 -2.09 -8.83
C GLN A 273 -17.88 -0.64 -9.23
N LYS A 274 -18.23 0.35 -8.39
CA LYS A 274 -17.97 1.77 -8.67
C LYS A 274 -16.50 2.11 -8.59
N VAL A 275 -15.75 1.49 -7.68
CA VAL A 275 -14.29 1.60 -7.65
C VAL A 275 -13.68 1.11 -8.97
N GLY A 276 -14.13 -0.06 -9.47
CA GLY A 276 -13.71 -0.59 -10.77
C GLY A 276 -14.07 0.31 -11.95
N GLU A 277 -15.28 0.89 -11.94
CA GLU A 277 -15.72 1.89 -12.93
C GLU A 277 -14.79 3.12 -12.93
N PHE A 278 -14.49 3.66 -11.75
CA PHE A 278 -13.56 4.80 -11.58
C PHE A 278 -12.16 4.50 -12.11
N ILE A 279 -11.61 3.32 -11.78
CA ILE A 279 -10.30 2.87 -12.25
C ILE A 279 -10.28 2.79 -13.78
N THR A 280 -11.29 2.17 -14.38
CA THR A 280 -11.41 2.04 -15.83
C THR A 280 -11.51 3.41 -16.51
N LEU A 281 -12.34 4.32 -16.00
CA LEU A 281 -12.46 5.69 -16.52
C LEU A 281 -11.15 6.48 -16.43
N SER A 282 -10.33 6.20 -15.41
CA SER A 282 -9.03 6.82 -15.23
C SER A 282 -8.00 6.36 -16.28
N GLY A 283 -8.27 5.25 -16.98
CA GLY A 283 -7.40 4.63 -17.97
C GLY A 283 -6.35 3.69 -17.36
N GLY A 284 -6.60 3.16 -16.16
CA GLY A 284 -5.85 2.04 -15.59
C GLY A 284 -6.68 0.76 -15.59
N VAL A 285 -6.20 -0.25 -14.86
CA VAL A 285 -6.84 -1.56 -14.75
C VAL A 285 -7.00 -1.98 -13.29
N HIS A 286 -7.86 -2.97 -13.06
CA HIS A 286 -7.97 -3.61 -11.76
C HIS A 286 -7.89 -5.13 -11.86
N HIS A 287 -7.27 -5.73 -10.85
CA HIS A 287 -7.17 -7.17 -10.64
C HIS A 287 -8.06 -7.61 -9.49
N SER A 288 -8.36 -8.90 -9.44
CA SER A 288 -9.15 -9.45 -8.34
C SER A 288 -8.27 -9.59 -7.11
N ILE A 289 -8.82 -9.26 -5.96
CA ILE A 289 -8.14 -9.44 -4.68
C ILE A 289 -7.91 -10.92 -4.34
N CYS A 290 -8.69 -11.81 -4.97
CA CYS A 290 -8.58 -13.26 -4.89
C CYS A 290 -7.67 -13.85 -5.99
N ASP A 291 -7.10 -13.05 -6.89
CA ASP A 291 -6.22 -13.59 -7.92
C ASP A 291 -5.03 -14.30 -7.28
N SER A 292 -4.54 -15.36 -7.90
CA SER A 292 -3.43 -16.14 -7.34
C SER A 292 -2.06 -15.59 -7.73
N ASP A 293 -2.01 -14.58 -8.58
CA ASP A 293 -0.77 -13.93 -8.98
C ASP A 293 -0.24 -13.01 -7.88
N ASP A 294 1.02 -12.63 -8.02
CA ASP A 294 1.75 -11.70 -7.16
C ASP A 294 1.50 -10.23 -7.54
N TYR A 295 0.40 -9.96 -8.26
CA TYR A 295 0.08 -8.65 -8.83
C TYR A 295 1.18 -8.03 -9.70
N THR A 296 2.19 -8.80 -10.15
CA THR A 296 3.25 -8.29 -11.05
C THR A 296 2.70 -7.63 -12.30
N SER A 297 1.61 -8.16 -12.84
CA SER A 297 0.89 -7.64 -13.99
C SER A 297 0.46 -6.18 -13.80
N ILE A 298 -0.10 -5.81 -12.64
CA ILE A 298 -0.51 -4.43 -12.36
C ILE A 298 0.70 -3.49 -12.35
N PHE A 299 1.87 -3.96 -11.91
CA PHE A 299 3.09 -3.17 -11.88
C PHE A 299 3.73 -3.00 -13.24
N ASP A 300 3.67 -4.04 -14.08
CA ASP A 300 4.04 -3.92 -15.49
C ASP A 300 3.20 -2.85 -16.19
N GLU A 301 1.90 -2.80 -15.92
CA GLU A 301 1.01 -1.81 -16.49
C GLU A 301 1.27 -0.40 -15.97
N ILE A 302 1.49 -0.25 -14.66
CA ILE A 302 1.90 1.03 -14.07
C ILE A 302 3.18 1.52 -14.74
N ALA A 303 4.20 0.66 -14.84
CA ALA A 303 5.48 1.01 -15.43
C ALA A 303 5.37 1.36 -16.92
N ALA A 304 4.55 0.62 -17.68
CA ALA A 304 4.30 0.88 -19.10
C ALA A 304 3.53 2.20 -19.35
N SER A 305 2.91 2.74 -18.30
CA SER A 305 2.14 3.98 -18.38
C SER A 305 2.95 5.27 -18.12
N LEU A 306 4.22 5.13 -17.72
CA LEU A 306 5.17 6.22 -17.45
C LEU A 306 5.84 6.74 -18.72
#